data_AF-A0A955IS38-F1
#
_entry.id   AF-A0A955IS38-F1
#
_cell.length_a   1.000
_cell.length_b   1.000
_cell.length_c   1.000
_cell.angle_alpha   90.00
_cell.angle_beta   90.00
_cell.angle_gamma   90.00
#
_symmetry.space_group_name_H-M   'P 1'
#
loop_
_entity.id
_entity.type
_entity.pdbx_description
1 polymer ?
#
loop_
_entity_poly.entity_id
_entity_poly.type
_entity_poly.pdbx_seq_one_letter_code
_entity_poly.pdbx_strand_id
1 'polypeptide(L)'
;MKTAWIMALAGVAGIANADVLISEVLGSTSSSDWEFIEIVNTGPAAVSLDGYSVELWDSDEGNVGGGDGAAPYFISGGVTLNPGQVYTLGNSLAATGYAITFDGDLPSNAIENSSYTIILADNGGVVSDAILVVDGDVDDLDNANRAGAPIVPSMTAGPDGTFLPAGFARTDLSGGHVILNFDTADLNNGTLEGGTPGVNQIPAPAGLAVLGLGALAARRRR
;
A
#
# COMPACT_ATOMS: atom_id res chain seq x y z
N MET A 1 9.01 35.43 -44.55
CA MET A 1 9.62 34.96 -43.28
C MET A 1 8.66 33.92 -42.70
N LYS A 2 9.10 32.66 -42.53
CA LYS A 2 8.25 31.56 -42.04
C LYS A 2 8.63 31.27 -40.60
N THR A 3 7.73 31.59 -39.67
CA THR A 3 7.88 31.31 -38.24
C THR A 3 7.58 29.84 -38.00
N ALA A 4 8.59 29.07 -37.64
CA ALA A 4 8.43 27.69 -37.21
C ALA A 4 7.97 27.67 -35.74
N TRP A 5 6.79 27.13 -35.50
CA TRP A 5 6.29 26.83 -34.16
C TRP A 5 7.00 25.58 -33.63
N ILE A 6 7.83 25.75 -32.62
CA ILE A 6 8.35 24.64 -31.82
C ILE A 6 7.21 24.26 -30.87
N MET A 7 6.50 23.17 -31.19
CA MET A 7 5.65 22.52 -30.20
C MET A 7 6.58 21.87 -29.17
N ALA A 8 6.61 22.44 -27.96
CA ALA A 8 7.17 21.77 -26.80
C ALA A 8 6.34 20.52 -26.56
N LEU A 9 6.92 19.36 -26.87
CA LEU A 9 6.41 18.07 -26.44
C LEU A 9 6.56 18.05 -24.91
N ALA A 10 5.52 18.43 -24.19
CA ALA A 10 5.41 18.17 -22.76
C ALA A 10 5.46 16.65 -22.62
N GLY A 11 6.63 16.14 -22.23
CA GLY A 11 6.80 14.74 -21.89
C GLY A 11 5.78 14.44 -20.81
N VAL A 12 4.86 13.53 -21.12
CA VAL A 12 4.09 12.84 -20.09
C VAL A 12 5.15 12.16 -19.25
N ALA A 13 5.51 12.75 -18.11
CA ALA A 13 6.21 12.03 -17.07
C ALA A 13 5.26 10.89 -16.72
N GLY A 14 5.49 9.73 -17.34
CA GLY A 14 4.83 8.52 -16.91
C GLY A 14 5.10 8.44 -15.42
N ILE A 15 4.02 8.40 -14.64
CA ILE A 15 4.09 8.04 -13.24
C ILE A 15 4.81 6.69 -13.26
N ALA A 16 6.10 6.70 -12.95
CA ALA A 16 6.79 5.47 -12.66
C ALA A 16 6.07 4.98 -11.42
N ASN A 17 5.18 3.99 -11.59
CA ASN A 17 4.62 3.28 -10.46
C ASN A 17 5.80 2.87 -9.60
N ALA A 18 5.76 3.24 -8.32
CA ALA A 18 6.81 2.83 -7.41
C ALA A 18 6.91 1.30 -7.49
N ASP A 19 8.13 0.80 -7.68
CA ASP A 19 8.38 -0.63 -7.72
C ASP A 19 8.01 -1.28 -6.37
N VAL A 20 7.82 -0.49 -5.31
CA VAL A 20 7.42 -0.93 -3.99
C VAL A 20 6.12 -0.26 -3.58
N LEU A 21 5.13 -1.06 -3.18
CA LEU A 21 3.78 -0.60 -2.80
C LEU A 21 3.37 -1.22 -1.46
N ILE A 22 2.41 -0.61 -0.79
CA ILE A 22 1.71 -1.23 0.34
C ILE A 22 0.65 -2.17 -0.26
N SER A 23 0.79 -3.49 -0.11
CA SER A 23 -0.13 -4.48 -0.68
C SER A 23 -1.31 -4.76 0.23
N GLU A 24 -1.11 -4.78 1.54
CA GLU A 24 -2.12 -5.23 2.49
C GLU A 24 -1.96 -4.49 3.82
N VAL A 25 -3.07 -4.13 4.43
CA VAL A 25 -3.10 -3.51 5.75
C VAL A 25 -4.27 -4.12 6.51
N LEU A 26 -4.04 -4.54 7.74
CA LEU A 26 -5.07 -4.85 8.72
C LEU A 26 -4.87 -3.93 9.92
N GLY A 27 -5.85 -3.09 10.21
CA GLY A 27 -5.87 -2.14 11.31
C GLY A 27 -6.78 -2.58 12.46
N SER A 28 -6.75 -1.80 13.54
CA SER A 28 -7.63 -1.98 14.69
C SER A 28 -9.06 -1.54 14.36
N THR A 29 -10.05 -2.20 14.98
CA THR A 29 -11.47 -1.81 14.87
C THR A 29 -12.06 -1.36 16.20
N SER A 30 -11.51 -1.78 17.33
CA SER A 30 -12.10 -1.44 18.63
C SER A 30 -11.13 -1.44 19.82
N SER A 31 -9.97 -2.11 19.72
CA SER A 31 -8.96 -2.15 20.81
C SER A 31 -7.60 -2.67 20.33
N SER A 32 -6.80 -3.28 21.22
CA SER A 32 -5.58 -4.00 20.80
C SER A 32 -5.95 -5.22 19.99
N ASP A 33 -6.00 -4.99 18.69
CA ASP A 33 -6.38 -5.92 17.64
C ASP A 33 -5.13 -6.46 16.94
N TRP A 34 -5.32 -7.35 15.99
CA TRP A 34 -4.26 -7.83 15.11
C TRP A 34 -3.97 -6.72 14.11
N GLU A 35 -2.73 -6.26 14.06
CA GLU A 35 -2.33 -5.17 13.18
C GLU A 35 -1.14 -5.62 12.37
N PHE A 36 -1.22 -5.44 11.05
CA PHE A 36 -0.07 -5.64 10.18
C PHE A 36 -0.14 -4.78 8.92
N ILE A 37 1.03 -4.59 8.32
CA ILE A 37 1.24 -3.87 7.07
C ILE A 37 2.15 -4.75 6.21
N GLU A 38 1.74 -5.01 4.98
CA GLU A 38 2.54 -5.71 3.97
C GLU A 38 2.99 -4.73 2.89
N ILE A 39 4.28 -4.80 2.58
CA ILE A 39 4.93 -4.04 1.51
C ILE A 39 5.43 -5.03 0.47
N VAL A 40 5.16 -4.79 -0.81
CA VAL A 40 5.54 -5.69 -1.89
C VAL A 40 6.38 -4.98 -2.94
N ASN A 41 7.41 -5.68 -3.46
CA ASN A 41 8.09 -5.26 -4.68
C ASN A 41 7.35 -5.79 -5.93
N THR A 42 6.69 -4.90 -6.66
CA THR A 42 5.96 -5.20 -7.91
C THR A 42 6.82 -4.94 -9.16
N GLY A 43 8.00 -4.34 -8.98
CA GLY A 43 8.94 -4.04 -10.04
C GLY A 43 9.70 -5.26 -10.58
N PRO A 44 10.38 -5.12 -11.73
CA PRO A 44 11.12 -6.21 -12.37
C PRO A 44 12.53 -6.42 -11.79
N ALA A 45 12.98 -5.57 -10.87
CA ALA A 45 14.32 -5.60 -10.28
C ALA A 45 14.26 -5.64 -8.76
N ALA A 46 15.35 -6.07 -8.13
CA ALA A 46 15.46 -6.04 -6.67
C ALA A 46 15.54 -4.58 -6.18
N VAL A 47 14.86 -4.30 -5.07
CA VAL A 47 14.82 -2.97 -4.42
C VAL A 47 15.31 -3.09 -2.99
N SER A 48 16.26 -2.24 -2.61
CA SER A 48 16.67 -2.09 -1.20
C SER A 48 15.66 -1.21 -0.47
N LEU A 49 15.23 -1.64 0.71
CA LEU A 49 14.37 -0.87 1.61
C LEU A 49 15.15 -0.14 2.70
N ASP A 50 16.47 0.00 2.55
CA ASP A 50 17.31 0.64 3.55
C ASP A 50 16.86 2.08 3.82
N GLY A 51 16.38 2.34 5.04
CA GLY A 51 15.91 3.66 5.46
C GLY A 51 14.52 4.03 4.98
N TYR A 52 13.78 3.12 4.32
CA TYR A 52 12.36 3.31 4.08
C TYR A 52 11.60 3.45 5.40
N SER A 53 10.46 4.14 5.36
CA SER A 53 9.57 4.29 6.51
C SER A 53 8.11 4.14 6.12
N VAL A 54 7.33 3.60 7.05
CA VAL A 54 5.87 3.67 7.02
C VAL A 54 5.40 4.76 7.96
N GLU A 55 4.64 5.72 7.43
CA GLU A 55 4.04 6.81 8.20
C GLU A 55 2.52 6.59 8.28
N LEU A 56 1.93 7.02 9.40
CA LEU A 56 0.49 7.02 9.62
C LEU A 56 0.08 8.41 10.11
N TRP A 57 -0.98 8.94 9.51
CA TRP A 57 -1.48 10.27 9.79
C TRP A 57 -2.99 10.27 9.91
N ASP A 58 -3.48 10.77 11.04
CA ASP A 58 -4.89 11.03 11.31
C ASP A 58 -5.47 11.86 10.15
N SER A 59 -6.58 11.38 9.61
CA SER A 59 -7.30 11.99 8.50
C SER A 59 -8.73 12.39 8.85
N ASP A 60 -9.13 12.25 10.12
CA ASP A 60 -10.46 12.63 10.61
C ASP A 60 -10.66 14.14 10.58
N GLU A 61 -11.90 14.58 10.38
CA GLU A 61 -12.24 15.98 10.41
C GLU A 61 -11.94 16.60 11.79
N GLY A 62 -11.12 17.64 11.81
CA GLY A 62 -10.77 18.38 13.02
C GLY A 62 -9.49 17.90 13.72
N ASN A 63 -8.89 16.78 13.31
CA ASN A 63 -7.59 16.32 13.83
C ASN A 63 -6.56 15.89 12.76
N VAL A 64 -6.80 16.25 11.49
CA VAL A 64 -5.89 16.02 10.36
C VAL A 64 -4.42 16.35 10.69
N GLY A 65 -3.55 15.36 10.52
CA GLY A 65 -2.10 15.51 10.58
C GLY A 65 -1.45 15.22 11.92
N GLY A 66 -2.22 14.73 12.90
CA GLY A 66 -1.67 13.99 14.03
C GLY A 66 -0.94 12.73 13.54
N GLY A 67 0.18 12.38 14.16
CA GLY A 67 0.86 11.12 13.84
C GLY A 67 0.32 9.98 14.72
N ASP A 68 0.06 8.82 14.12
CA ASP A 68 -0.63 7.71 14.79
C ASP A 68 0.33 6.61 15.22
N GLY A 69 -0.02 5.89 16.29
CA GLY A 69 0.64 4.64 16.66
C GLY A 69 2.15 4.72 16.94
N ALA A 70 2.70 5.92 17.16
CA ALA A 70 4.14 6.21 17.20
C ALA A 70 4.89 6.10 15.86
N ALA A 71 4.18 6.19 14.73
CA ALA A 71 4.76 6.37 13.41
C ALA A 71 5.68 7.62 13.35
N PRO A 72 6.72 7.63 12.50
CA PRO A 72 7.02 6.64 11.45
C PRO A 72 7.71 5.36 11.94
N TYR A 73 7.40 4.24 11.30
CA TYR A 73 8.05 2.94 11.48
C TYR A 73 9.16 2.75 10.44
N PHE A 74 10.42 2.80 10.88
CA PHE A 74 11.57 2.66 9.99
C PHE A 74 11.90 1.20 9.71
N ILE A 75 12.11 0.87 8.44
CA ILE A 75 12.60 -0.44 8.02
C ILE A 75 14.10 -0.53 8.30
N SER A 76 14.50 -1.60 8.97
CA SER A 76 15.91 -1.82 9.32
C SER A 76 16.80 -1.96 8.07
N GLY A 77 18.05 -1.54 8.17
CA GLY A 77 19.01 -1.66 7.07
C GLY A 77 19.38 -3.12 6.76
N GLY A 78 19.72 -3.39 5.50
CA GLY A 78 20.03 -4.72 4.96
C GLY A 78 18.85 -5.41 4.29
N VAL A 79 17.69 -4.76 4.17
CA VAL A 79 16.48 -5.36 3.57
C VAL A 79 16.49 -5.15 2.06
N THR A 80 16.36 -6.23 1.29
CA THR A 80 16.21 -6.17 -0.17
C THR A 80 15.10 -7.10 -0.62
N LEU A 81 14.11 -6.55 -1.32
CA LEU A 81 13.02 -7.31 -1.92
C LEU A 81 13.35 -7.61 -3.37
N ASN A 82 13.44 -8.88 -3.74
CA ASN A 82 13.40 -9.30 -5.14
C ASN A 82 11.98 -9.13 -5.71
N PRO A 83 11.80 -9.15 -7.05
CA PRO A 83 10.47 -9.08 -7.66
C PRO A 83 9.48 -10.08 -7.06
N GLY A 84 8.33 -9.57 -6.61
CA GLY A 84 7.24 -10.33 -5.99
C GLY A 84 7.45 -10.71 -4.52
N GLN A 85 8.59 -10.36 -3.91
CA GLN A 85 8.79 -10.55 -2.47
C GLN A 85 8.09 -9.46 -1.68
N VAL A 86 7.77 -9.82 -0.43
CA VAL A 86 7.09 -8.95 0.52
C VAL A 86 7.96 -8.72 1.75
N TYR A 87 7.72 -7.60 2.42
CA TYR A 87 8.22 -7.27 3.76
C TYR A 87 7.01 -6.97 4.64
N THR A 88 6.97 -7.54 5.83
CA THR A 88 5.81 -7.48 6.70
C THR A 88 6.16 -6.81 8.03
N LEU A 89 5.31 -5.88 8.46
CA LEU A 89 5.34 -5.26 9.79
C LEU A 89 4.12 -5.76 10.55
N GLY A 90 4.25 -6.17 11.80
CA GLY A 90 3.09 -6.62 12.57
C GLY A 90 3.29 -6.56 14.07
N ASN A 91 2.16 -6.49 14.79
CA ASN A 91 2.18 -6.49 16.25
C ASN A 91 2.22 -7.93 16.81
N SER A 92 2.50 -8.07 18.12
CA SER A 92 2.63 -9.39 18.77
C SER A 92 1.34 -10.23 18.76
N LEU A 93 0.17 -9.59 18.69
CA LEU A 93 -1.13 -10.27 18.62
C LEU A 93 -1.33 -10.90 17.24
N ALA A 94 -1.06 -10.15 16.17
CA ALA A 94 -1.05 -10.66 14.81
C ALA A 94 -0.04 -11.79 14.66
N ALA A 95 1.18 -11.65 15.21
CA ALA A 95 2.22 -12.67 15.10
C ALA A 95 1.77 -14.00 15.72
N THR A 96 1.14 -13.92 16.90
CA THR A 96 0.56 -15.08 17.58
C THR A 96 -0.63 -15.65 16.81
N GLY A 97 -1.49 -14.77 16.30
CA GLY A 97 -2.72 -15.11 15.60
C GLY A 97 -2.50 -15.86 14.29
N TYR A 98 -1.61 -15.35 13.44
CA TYR A 98 -1.21 -15.98 12.17
C TYR A 98 -0.15 -17.07 12.34
N ALA A 99 0.44 -17.21 13.53
CA ALA A 99 1.55 -18.12 13.80
C ALA A 99 2.76 -17.92 12.87
N ILE A 100 3.11 -16.65 12.62
CA ILE A 100 4.26 -16.23 11.81
C ILE A 100 5.21 -15.32 12.59
N THR A 101 6.38 -15.05 12.02
CA THR A 101 7.28 -13.99 12.47
C THR A 101 7.29 -12.91 11.42
N PHE A 102 6.91 -11.68 11.81
CA PHE A 102 6.99 -10.51 10.97
C PHE A 102 8.44 -10.06 10.78
N ASP A 103 8.73 -9.38 9.67
CA ASP A 103 10.07 -8.88 9.37
C ASP A 103 10.42 -7.65 10.23
N GLY A 104 9.42 -6.88 10.64
CA GLY A 104 9.56 -5.83 11.64
C GLY A 104 8.35 -5.70 12.57
N ASP A 105 8.54 -4.95 13.65
CA ASP A 105 7.57 -4.84 14.73
C ASP A 105 6.67 -3.61 14.56
N LEU A 106 5.39 -3.78 14.88
CA LEU A 106 4.46 -2.69 15.19
C LEU A 106 4.16 -2.69 16.70
N PRO A 107 4.04 -1.51 17.34
CA PRO A 107 3.46 -1.44 18.68
C PRO A 107 2.00 -1.89 18.67
N SER A 108 1.42 -2.14 19.85
CA SER A 108 -0.03 -2.32 19.95
C SER A 108 -0.75 -0.99 19.69
N ASN A 109 -1.88 -1.05 18.98
CA ASN A 109 -2.63 0.13 18.54
C ASN A 109 -1.76 1.02 17.64
N ALA A 110 -1.01 0.38 16.75
CA ALA A 110 -0.17 1.05 15.75
C ALA A 110 -1.01 1.71 14.67
N ILE A 111 -2.16 1.13 14.31
CA ILE A 111 -3.01 1.59 13.22
C ILE A 111 -4.34 2.02 13.84
N GLU A 112 -4.72 3.27 13.56
CA GLU A 112 -5.90 3.88 14.14
C GLU A 112 -7.20 3.18 13.72
N ASN A 113 -8.23 3.33 14.56
CA ASN A 113 -9.58 2.84 14.35
C ASN A 113 -10.54 3.97 13.86
N SER A 114 -10.06 4.82 12.96
CA SER A 114 -10.80 5.89 12.26
C SER A 114 -10.16 6.17 10.89
N SER A 115 -10.45 7.28 10.23
CA SER A 115 -9.87 7.61 8.93
C SER A 115 -8.39 7.97 9.06
N TYR A 116 -7.53 7.32 8.28
CA TYR A 116 -6.08 7.58 8.31
C TYR A 116 -5.43 7.54 6.93
N THR A 117 -4.28 8.19 6.82
CA THR A 117 -3.41 8.13 5.65
C THR A 117 -2.17 7.31 5.99
N ILE A 118 -1.99 6.19 5.30
CA ILE A 118 -0.76 5.40 5.36
C ILE A 118 0.17 5.77 4.20
N ILE A 119 1.44 6.03 4.50
CA ILE A 119 2.44 6.46 3.53
C ILE A 119 3.66 5.55 3.60
N LEU A 120 4.09 5.04 2.45
CA LEU A 120 5.41 4.46 2.28
C LEU A 120 6.35 5.52 1.72
N ALA A 121 7.39 5.89 2.46
CA ALA A 121 8.41 6.84 2.02
C ALA A 121 9.79 6.16 1.93
N ASP A 122 10.58 6.57 0.95
CA ASP A 122 11.97 6.12 0.82
C ASP A 122 12.89 6.84 1.84
N ASN A 123 14.17 6.48 1.86
CA ASN A 123 15.17 7.09 2.76
C ASN A 123 15.43 8.59 2.49
N GLY A 124 15.00 9.12 1.35
CA GLY A 124 15.00 10.55 1.05
C GLY A 124 13.73 11.27 1.51
N GLY A 125 12.77 10.54 2.07
CA GLY A 125 11.44 11.04 2.41
C GLY A 125 10.51 11.21 1.21
N VAL A 126 10.86 10.66 0.04
CA VAL A 126 10.01 10.69 -1.15
C VAL A 126 8.92 9.64 -1.01
N VAL A 127 7.67 10.06 -1.19
CA VAL A 127 6.51 9.18 -1.14
C VAL A 127 6.57 8.19 -2.30
N SER A 128 6.68 6.90 -1.98
CA SER A 128 6.59 5.79 -2.91
C SER A 128 5.14 5.35 -3.10
N ASP A 129 4.38 5.29 -2.00
CA ASP A 129 2.96 4.94 -2.02
C ASP A 129 2.22 5.69 -0.91
N ALA A 130 0.95 5.99 -1.13
CA ALA A 130 0.09 6.63 -0.13
C ALA A 130 -1.34 6.14 -0.30
N ILE A 131 -1.97 5.69 0.77
CA ILE A 131 -3.36 5.21 0.78
C ILE A 131 -4.14 5.99 1.82
N LEU A 132 -5.33 6.43 1.44
CA LEU A 132 -6.32 6.95 2.36
C LEU A 132 -7.29 5.82 2.73
N VAL A 133 -7.47 5.59 4.02
CA VAL A 133 -8.53 4.72 4.54
C VAL A 133 -9.59 5.63 5.13
N VAL A 134 -10.85 5.43 4.72
CA VAL A 134 -11.98 6.23 5.17
C VAL A 134 -12.99 5.39 5.93
N ASP A 135 -13.54 5.97 6.98
CA ASP A 135 -14.45 5.37 7.94
C ASP A 135 -15.93 5.49 7.46
N GLY A 136 -16.22 6.49 6.63
CA GLY A 136 -17.51 6.68 5.98
C GLY A 136 -18.50 7.52 6.75
N ASP A 137 -18.07 8.22 7.80
CA ASP A 137 -18.92 9.20 8.44
C ASP A 137 -19.23 10.34 7.44
N VAL A 138 -20.52 10.54 7.16
CA VAL A 138 -20.99 11.40 6.05
C VAL A 138 -20.70 12.88 6.27
N ASP A 139 -20.33 13.25 7.49
CA ASP A 139 -20.02 14.61 7.90
C ASP A 139 -18.51 14.87 7.88
N ASP A 140 -17.66 13.84 7.75
CA ASP A 140 -16.22 13.99 7.85
C ASP A 140 -15.58 14.27 6.48
N LEU A 141 -14.84 15.37 6.40
CA LEU A 141 -14.00 15.72 5.25
C LEU A 141 -12.67 14.97 5.34
N ASP A 142 -12.73 13.63 5.26
CA ASP A 142 -11.55 12.79 5.24
C ASP A 142 -10.62 13.19 4.12
N ASN A 143 -9.40 13.57 4.47
CA ASN A 143 -8.43 14.07 3.50
C ASN A 143 -7.09 13.41 3.69
N ALA A 144 -6.61 12.81 2.60
CA ALA A 144 -5.27 12.26 2.51
C ALA A 144 -4.25 13.36 2.84
N ASN A 145 -3.42 13.11 3.85
CA ASN A 145 -2.47 14.11 4.30
C ASN A 145 -1.13 13.48 4.74
N ARG A 146 -0.11 14.34 4.80
CA ARG A 146 1.17 14.04 5.44
C ARG A 146 1.50 15.18 6.38
N ALA A 147 1.41 14.93 7.68
CA ALA A 147 1.56 15.97 8.71
C ALA A 147 0.65 17.19 8.46
N GLY A 148 -0.61 16.95 8.06
CA GLY A 148 -1.61 17.97 7.78
C GLY A 148 -1.48 18.65 6.41
N ALA A 149 -0.41 18.38 5.65
CA ALA A 149 -0.30 18.85 4.28
C ALA A 149 -1.10 17.92 3.34
N PRO A 150 -2.04 18.43 2.52
CA PRO A 150 -2.81 17.59 1.61
C PRO A 150 -1.91 16.88 0.59
N ILE A 151 -2.21 15.61 0.33
CA ILE A 151 -1.57 14.81 -0.72
C ILE A 151 -2.63 14.14 -1.60
N VAL A 152 -2.21 13.59 -2.74
CA VAL A 152 -3.06 12.74 -3.57
C VAL A 152 -2.71 11.30 -3.27
N PRO A 153 -3.61 10.49 -2.69
CA PRO A 153 -3.32 9.09 -2.44
C PRO A 153 -3.35 8.32 -3.76
N SER A 154 -2.58 7.24 -3.85
CA SER A 154 -2.62 6.30 -4.97
C SER A 154 -3.89 5.44 -4.94
N MET A 155 -4.50 5.30 -3.77
CA MET A 155 -5.71 4.53 -3.53
C MET A 155 -6.48 5.08 -2.34
N THR A 156 -7.81 4.97 -2.41
CA THR A 156 -8.70 5.18 -1.27
C THR A 156 -9.42 3.87 -0.99
N ALA A 157 -9.39 3.40 0.26
CA ALA A 157 -10.09 2.21 0.72
C ALA A 157 -11.22 2.59 1.68
N GLY A 158 -12.40 2.01 1.48
CA GLY A 158 -13.60 2.30 2.25
C GLY A 158 -14.51 3.40 1.64
N PRO A 159 -15.62 3.73 2.32
CA PRO A 159 -16.16 2.97 3.45
C PRO A 159 -16.81 1.67 2.96
N ASP A 160 -16.95 0.69 3.84
CA ASP A 160 -17.59 -0.61 3.51
C ASP A 160 -19.09 -0.66 3.87
N GLY A 161 -19.65 0.48 4.27
CA GLY A 161 -21.02 0.60 4.77
C GLY A 161 -21.14 0.36 6.28
N THR A 162 -20.03 0.14 6.98
CA THR A 162 -19.90 0.19 8.45
C THR A 162 -19.05 1.41 8.86
N PHE A 163 -18.69 1.50 10.15
CA PHE A 163 -17.91 2.62 10.71
C PHE A 163 -16.45 2.62 10.26
N LEU A 164 -15.80 1.47 10.01
CA LEU A 164 -14.44 1.45 9.49
C LEU A 164 -14.14 0.08 8.87
N PRO A 165 -13.57 0.01 7.65
CA PRO A 165 -13.03 -1.25 7.16
C PRO A 165 -11.90 -1.72 8.07
N ALA A 166 -11.85 -3.02 8.35
CA ALA A 166 -10.74 -3.63 9.10
C ALA A 166 -9.37 -3.40 8.45
N GLY A 167 -9.37 -3.11 7.16
CA GLY A 167 -8.19 -3.05 6.33
C GLY A 167 -8.52 -3.28 4.87
N PHE A 168 -7.49 -3.48 4.06
CA PHE A 168 -7.63 -3.80 2.65
C PHE A 168 -6.52 -4.72 2.18
N ALA A 169 -6.77 -5.41 1.06
CA ALA A 169 -5.74 -6.04 0.25
C ALA A 169 -5.85 -5.57 -1.20
N ARG A 170 -4.74 -5.11 -1.79
CA ARG A 170 -4.66 -4.72 -3.21
C ARG A 170 -4.80 -5.95 -4.09
N THR A 171 -5.60 -5.83 -5.15
CA THR A 171 -5.78 -6.86 -6.18
C THR A 171 -5.07 -6.52 -7.48
N ASP A 172 -4.67 -5.26 -7.68
CA ASP A 172 -3.92 -4.81 -8.85
C ASP A 172 -3.08 -3.55 -8.57
N LEU A 173 -2.29 -3.14 -9.57
CA LEU A 173 -1.41 -1.96 -9.52
C LEU A 173 -2.14 -0.64 -9.80
N SER A 174 -3.43 -0.67 -10.11
CA SER A 174 -4.23 0.48 -10.54
C SER A 174 -5.20 0.96 -9.46
N GLY A 175 -5.06 0.45 -8.23
CA GLY A 175 -5.91 0.81 -7.09
C GLY A 175 -7.09 -0.13 -6.85
N GLY A 176 -7.20 -1.23 -7.61
CA GLY A 176 -8.13 -2.31 -7.28
C GLY A 176 -7.76 -2.95 -5.95
N HIS A 177 -8.76 -3.15 -5.10
CA HIS A 177 -8.59 -3.72 -3.77
C HIS A 177 -9.87 -4.43 -3.31
N VAL A 178 -9.72 -5.24 -2.26
CA VAL A 178 -10.81 -5.79 -1.46
C VAL A 178 -10.70 -5.24 -0.03
N ILE A 179 -11.83 -5.11 0.64
CA ILE A 179 -11.89 -4.75 2.06
C ILE A 179 -11.74 -6.03 2.89
N LEU A 180 -10.91 -5.96 3.93
CA LEU A 180 -10.76 -7.03 4.91
C LEU A 180 -11.88 -6.95 5.95
N ASN A 181 -12.28 -8.10 6.49
CA ASN A 181 -13.25 -8.19 7.57
C ASN A 181 -12.55 -8.57 8.88
N PHE A 182 -12.76 -7.79 9.93
CA PHE A 182 -12.21 -8.08 11.26
C PHE A 182 -13.13 -9.04 12.02
N ASP A 183 -13.29 -10.27 11.51
CA ASP A 183 -13.86 -11.34 12.32
C ASP A 183 -12.73 -12.26 12.78
N THR A 184 -12.35 -12.16 14.06
CA THR A 184 -11.32 -13.03 14.66
C THR A 184 -11.60 -14.53 14.52
N ALA A 185 -12.84 -14.94 14.24
CA ALA A 185 -13.18 -16.33 13.91
C ALA A 185 -12.80 -16.71 12.46
N ASP A 186 -12.70 -15.72 11.58
CA ASP A 186 -12.25 -15.85 10.18
C ASP A 186 -10.77 -15.46 10.00
N LEU A 187 -10.17 -14.71 10.93
CA LEU A 187 -8.73 -14.45 10.93
C LEU A 187 -7.98 -15.79 11.07
N ASN A 188 -6.98 -16.00 10.20
CA ASN A 188 -6.20 -17.24 10.08
C ASN A 188 -6.94 -18.47 9.48
N ASN A 189 -8.05 -18.26 8.76
CA ASN A 189 -8.67 -19.33 7.96
C ASN A 189 -8.04 -19.50 6.56
N GLY A 190 -7.05 -18.66 6.21
CA GLY A 190 -6.36 -18.66 4.91
C GLY A 190 -7.15 -18.04 3.77
N THR A 191 -8.28 -17.37 4.07
CA THR A 191 -9.02 -16.56 3.10
C THR A 191 -8.49 -15.13 3.06
N LEU A 192 -8.77 -14.43 1.95
CA LEU A 192 -8.45 -13.02 1.81
C LEU A 192 -9.22 -12.14 2.80
N GLU A 193 -10.36 -12.59 3.32
CA GLU A 193 -11.21 -11.76 4.19
C GLU A 193 -10.52 -11.46 5.52
N GLY A 194 -9.77 -12.43 6.06
CA GLY A 194 -9.02 -12.24 7.30
C GLY A 194 -7.56 -11.83 7.10
N GLY A 195 -7.18 -11.47 5.88
CA GLY A 195 -5.82 -11.13 5.48
C GLY A 195 -4.83 -12.29 5.44
N THR A 196 -3.78 -12.13 4.63
CA THR A 196 -2.81 -13.19 4.30
C THR A 196 -1.37 -12.69 4.31
N PRO A 197 -0.83 -12.29 5.47
CA PRO A 197 0.50 -11.72 5.56
C PRO A 197 1.56 -12.67 5.00
N GLY A 198 2.48 -12.13 4.20
CA GLY A 198 3.57 -12.88 3.59
C GLY A 198 3.25 -13.39 2.18
N VAL A 199 2.07 -13.07 1.63
CA VAL A 199 1.63 -13.56 0.32
C VAL A 199 1.29 -12.38 -0.58
N ASN A 200 2.10 -12.18 -1.62
CA ASN A 200 1.77 -11.20 -2.65
C ASN A 200 0.49 -11.59 -3.40
N GLN A 201 -0.59 -10.84 -3.16
CA GLN A 201 -1.88 -10.99 -3.82
C GLN A 201 -1.98 -10.24 -5.16
N ILE A 202 -1.05 -9.34 -5.43
CA ILE A 202 -1.02 -8.57 -6.67
C ILE A 202 -0.43 -9.47 -7.77
N PRO A 203 -1.20 -9.79 -8.83
CA PRO A 203 -0.66 -10.56 -9.95
C PRO A 203 0.60 -9.87 -10.47
N ALA A 204 1.71 -10.61 -10.54
CA ALA A 204 2.92 -10.10 -11.16
C ALA A 204 2.54 -9.52 -12.54
N PRO A 205 2.95 -8.28 -12.88
CA PRO A 205 2.55 -7.65 -14.13
C PRO A 205 2.80 -8.65 -15.23
N ALA A 206 1.72 -9.16 -15.84
CA ALA A 206 1.76 -10.33 -16.69
C ALA A 206 2.81 -10.04 -17.74
N GLY A 207 4.01 -10.62 -17.57
CA GLY A 207 5.22 -10.12 -18.21
C GLY A 207 4.94 -10.05 -19.68
N LEU A 208 4.65 -8.83 -20.15
CA LEU A 208 3.85 -8.62 -21.35
C LEU A 208 4.51 -9.45 -22.42
N ALA A 209 3.80 -10.49 -22.86
CA ALA A 209 4.36 -11.56 -23.63
C ALA A 209 5.07 -10.98 -24.86
N VAL A 210 6.38 -10.76 -24.76
CA VAL A 210 7.26 -10.36 -25.89
C VAL A 210 7.33 -11.49 -26.92
N LEU A 211 6.65 -12.61 -26.68
CA LEU A 211 6.37 -13.67 -27.65
C LEU A 211 5.40 -13.26 -28.77
N GLY A 212 4.64 -12.16 -28.64
CA GLY A 212 3.68 -11.73 -29.67
C GLY A 212 4.27 -11.08 -30.92
N LEU A 213 5.46 -10.46 -30.84
CA LEU A 213 6.05 -9.74 -31.98
C LEU A 213 6.95 -10.61 -32.87
N GLY A 214 7.44 -11.75 -32.38
CA GLY A 214 8.16 -12.73 -33.20
C GLY A 214 7.27 -13.43 -34.23
N ALA A 215 5.99 -13.62 -33.93
CA ALA A 215 5.05 -14.30 -34.82
C ALA A 215 4.53 -13.42 -35.98
N LEU A 216 4.52 -12.08 -35.82
CA LEU A 216 4.09 -11.18 -36.91
C LEU A 216 5.21 -10.94 -37.94
N ALA A 217 6.48 -11.03 -37.54
CA ALA A 217 7.62 -10.90 -38.48
C ALA A 217 7.81 -12.15 -39.38
N ALA A 218 7.33 -13.32 -38.96
CA ALA A 218 7.42 -14.55 -39.74
C ALA A 218 6.34 -14.69 -40.83
N ARG A 219 5.27 -13.87 -40.80
CA ARG A 219 4.14 -14.01 -41.73
C ARG A 219 4.26 -13.17 -43.02
N ARG A 220 5.34 -12.41 -43.21
CA ARG A 220 5.56 -11.54 -44.38
C ARG A 220 6.57 -12.07 -45.40
N ARG A 221 6.88 -13.38 -45.38
CA ARG A 221 7.64 -14.07 -46.44
C ARG A 221 6.82 -15.21 -47.04
N ARG A 222 5.76 -14.87 -47.77
CA ARG A 222 5.24 -15.69 -48.87
C ARG A 222 4.74 -14.74 -49.95
#